data_AF-A0A7W0Q9A2-F1
#
_entry.id   AF-A0A7W0Q9A2-F1
#
_cell.length_a   1.000
_cell.length_b   1.000
_cell.length_c   1.000
_cell.angle_alpha   90.00
_cell.angle_beta   90.00
_cell.angle_gamma   90.00
#
_symmetry.space_group_name_H-M   'P 1'
#
loop_
_entity.id
_entity.type
_entity.pdbx_description
1 polymer ?
#
loop_
_entity_poly.entity_id
_entity_poly.type
_entity_poly.pdbx_seq_one_letter_code
_entity_poly.pdbx_strand_id
1 'polypeptide(L)'
;MTRILALVVGVVAFVGCQGSDPEPTVNPTVDPGSAGSAVIARDATPGFGNQELDDAGALPPVDAGSVKPEEPEPPDAGKLIAELGAIAAWQTVIDRAQLLARRGQHGIAYGTLGPPIMMLGPVPEPTDAGVKALDAGLIASPYVWLVDDTEGNGTLGIRVALGKYTANEGQRVALGGAWHLDDDRRWFWKVDSLQALPPGPPSDLKDPPAAVPGHEIVRGNLPSGARTITVSRDNDAVYFQIVGPAPARDGDGWLVANELGDTPFALMTLPGERPTYGGQDMRAADERWLLKKGQTYWVRIGKIRKRAPEQPVVVHARTAPVRVN
;
A
#
# COMPACT_ATOMS: atom_id res chain seq x y z
N MET A 1 66.34 -17.15 15.44
CA MET A 1 65.21 -17.19 16.40
C MET A 1 64.07 -17.94 15.74
N THR A 2 63.83 -19.14 16.26
CA THR A 2 62.93 -20.16 15.72
C THR A 2 61.48 -19.84 16.09
N ARG A 3 60.55 -19.83 15.13
CA ARG A 3 59.11 -19.92 15.42
C ARG A 3 58.49 -21.05 14.62
N ILE A 4 57.80 -21.90 15.38
CA ILE A 4 57.28 -23.21 15.04
C ILE A 4 55.86 -23.07 14.47
N LEU A 5 55.58 -23.93 13.48
CA LEU A 5 54.28 -24.23 12.85
C LEU A 5 53.17 -24.58 13.84
N ALA A 6 51.92 -24.22 13.50
CA ALA A 6 50.76 -25.07 13.78
C ALA A 6 49.70 -24.84 12.69
N LEU A 7 49.69 -25.73 11.70
CA LEU A 7 48.67 -25.85 10.66
C LEU A 7 47.66 -26.91 11.13
N VAL A 8 46.42 -26.53 11.41
CA VAL A 8 45.33 -27.46 11.72
C VAL A 8 44.51 -27.65 10.44
N VAL A 9 44.65 -28.82 9.82
CA VAL A 9 43.81 -29.29 8.72
C VAL A 9 42.73 -30.19 9.32
N GLY A 10 41.50 -29.70 9.36
CA GLY A 10 40.32 -30.48 9.71
C GLY A 10 39.73 -31.14 8.46
N VAL A 11 39.90 -32.46 8.35
CA VAL A 11 39.20 -33.31 7.37
C VAL A 11 37.83 -33.63 7.94
N VAL A 12 36.76 -33.22 7.25
CA VAL A 12 35.39 -33.67 7.52
C VAL A 12 34.95 -34.55 6.36
N ALA A 13 34.80 -35.85 6.64
CA ALA A 13 34.21 -36.83 5.74
C ALA A 13 32.68 -36.82 5.92
N PHE A 14 31.93 -36.51 4.87
CA PHE A 14 30.50 -36.79 4.80
C PHE A 14 30.26 -38.00 3.93
N VAL A 15 29.80 -39.07 4.58
CA VAL A 15 29.24 -40.29 4.02
C VAL A 15 27.85 -39.97 3.46
N GLY A 16 27.54 -40.53 2.29
CA GLY A 16 26.37 -40.19 1.51
C GLY A 16 25.05 -40.84 1.95
N CYS A 17 23.97 -40.31 1.38
CA CYS A 17 22.73 -41.02 1.11
C CYS A 17 22.29 -40.64 -0.32
N GLN A 18 22.43 -41.59 -1.25
CA GLN A 18 21.74 -41.57 -2.53
C GLN A 18 20.30 -42.02 -2.28
N GLY A 19 19.36 -41.09 -2.31
CA GLY A 19 17.92 -41.36 -2.36
C GLY A 19 17.42 -40.95 -3.74
N SER A 20 17.26 -41.94 -4.61
CA SER A 20 16.59 -41.81 -5.91
C SER A 20 15.11 -42.09 -5.72
N ASP A 21 14.28 -41.05 -5.76
CA ASP A 21 12.82 -41.18 -5.87
C ASP A 21 12.35 -40.77 -7.28
N PRO A 22 11.38 -41.50 -7.86
CA PRO A 22 10.95 -41.38 -9.24
C PRO A 22 10.05 -40.17 -9.50
N GLU A 23 10.23 -39.55 -10.67
CA GLU A 23 9.35 -38.51 -11.22
C GLU A 23 7.90 -39.02 -11.40
N PRO A 24 6.88 -38.28 -10.95
CA PRO A 24 5.52 -38.48 -11.44
C PRO A 24 5.32 -37.74 -12.76
N THR A 25 5.20 -38.52 -13.85
CA THR A 25 4.68 -38.09 -15.13
C THR A 25 3.18 -37.81 -15.00
N VAL A 26 2.74 -36.55 -15.15
CA VAL A 26 1.33 -36.21 -15.37
C VAL A 26 1.23 -35.27 -16.56
N ASN A 27 0.61 -35.80 -17.62
CA ASN A 27 0.24 -35.11 -18.85
C ASN A 27 -0.73 -33.94 -18.58
N PRO A 28 -0.52 -32.75 -19.17
CA PRO A 28 -1.60 -31.82 -19.39
C PRO A 28 -2.33 -32.17 -20.70
N THR A 29 -3.50 -32.80 -20.57
CA THR A 29 -4.49 -32.81 -21.65
C THR A 29 -5.02 -31.39 -21.80
N VAL A 30 -4.66 -30.76 -22.92
CA VAL A 30 -5.15 -29.45 -23.35
C VAL A 30 -6.45 -29.68 -24.11
N ASP A 31 -7.58 -29.26 -23.53
CA ASP A 31 -8.85 -29.10 -24.24
C ASP A 31 -9.01 -27.63 -24.69
N PRO A 32 -9.16 -27.34 -25.99
CA PRO A 32 -9.44 -25.99 -26.48
C PRO A 32 -10.95 -25.73 -26.48
N GLY A 33 -11.44 -25.07 -25.42
CA GLY A 33 -12.81 -24.56 -25.32
C GLY A 33 -13.00 -23.26 -26.10
N SER A 34 -13.55 -23.39 -27.30
CA SER A 34 -13.89 -22.33 -28.25
C SER A 34 -15.20 -21.58 -27.90
N ALA A 35 -15.18 -20.27 -28.16
CA ALA A 35 -16.24 -19.37 -28.61
C ALA A 35 -17.58 -19.26 -27.84
N GLY A 36 -17.93 -18.00 -27.50
CA GLY A 36 -19.29 -17.64 -27.10
C GLY A 36 -19.49 -16.17 -26.71
N SER A 37 -19.07 -15.22 -27.53
CA SER A 37 -19.50 -13.81 -27.39
C SER A 37 -20.98 -13.68 -27.73
N ALA A 38 -21.83 -13.47 -26.72
CA ALA A 38 -23.21 -13.07 -26.92
C ALA A 38 -23.29 -11.54 -27.07
N VAL A 39 -23.50 -11.12 -28.32
CA VAL A 39 -23.91 -9.78 -28.72
C VAL A 39 -25.36 -9.58 -28.26
N ILE A 40 -25.61 -8.64 -27.34
CA ILE A 40 -26.98 -8.19 -27.06
C ILE A 40 -27.34 -7.12 -28.10
N ALA A 41 -28.24 -7.51 -28.98
CA ALA A 41 -28.86 -6.66 -29.99
C ALA A 41 -29.66 -5.54 -29.33
N ARG A 42 -29.45 -4.32 -29.82
CA ARG A 42 -30.38 -3.20 -29.70
C ARG A 42 -31.56 -3.50 -30.61
N ASP A 43 -32.75 -3.64 -30.02
CA ASP A 43 -33.99 -3.60 -30.77
C ASP A 43 -34.63 -2.22 -30.62
N ALA A 44 -35.12 -1.72 -31.74
CA ALA A 44 -35.67 -0.40 -31.94
C ALA A 44 -37.09 -0.57 -32.46
N THR A 45 -38.09 0.12 -31.91
CA THR A 45 -39.32 0.47 -32.64
C THR A 45 -40.16 1.52 -31.88
N PRO A 46 -41.12 2.21 -32.54
CA PRO A 46 -41.24 3.66 -32.46
C PRO A 46 -42.57 4.09 -31.83
N GLY A 47 -42.64 5.33 -31.36
CA GLY A 47 -43.88 5.93 -30.88
C GLY A 47 -44.06 7.32 -31.46
N PHE A 48 -44.71 7.40 -32.63
CA PHE A 48 -45.31 8.63 -33.14
C PHE A 48 -46.54 8.98 -32.30
N GLY A 49 -46.60 10.22 -31.81
CA GLY A 49 -47.78 10.84 -31.22
C GLY A 49 -47.75 12.34 -31.49
N ASN A 50 -48.62 12.79 -32.40
CA ASN A 50 -48.87 14.18 -32.74
C ASN A 50 -49.80 14.87 -31.71
N GLN A 51 -49.91 16.21 -31.85
CA GLN A 51 -50.89 17.15 -31.26
C GLN A 51 -50.52 17.72 -29.88
N GLU A 52 -50.71 19.00 -29.54
CA GLU A 52 -51.43 20.12 -30.19
C GLU A 52 -50.85 21.46 -29.72
N LEU A 53 -51.35 22.52 -30.37
CA LEU A 53 -50.99 23.94 -30.31
C LEU A 53 -51.37 24.68 -29.01
N ASP A 54 -50.85 25.90 -28.95
CA ASP A 54 -51.30 27.08 -28.22
C ASP A 54 -50.92 27.21 -26.73
N ASP A 55 -49.92 28.06 -26.46
CA ASP A 55 -50.17 29.21 -25.60
C ASP A 55 -49.16 30.34 -25.86
N ALA A 56 -49.67 31.49 -26.30
CA ALA A 56 -48.93 32.72 -26.50
C ALA A 56 -48.87 33.50 -25.17
N GLY A 57 -47.98 33.06 -24.28
CA GLY A 57 -47.66 33.76 -23.03
C GLY A 57 -46.51 34.77 -23.23
N ALA A 58 -46.81 36.06 -23.00
CA ALA A 58 -45.88 37.17 -23.09
C ALA A 58 -44.59 36.96 -22.28
N LEU A 59 -43.43 37.11 -22.92
CA LEU A 59 -42.12 37.12 -22.27
C LEU A 59 -41.97 38.40 -21.41
N PRO A 60 -41.69 38.30 -20.10
CA PRO A 60 -41.27 39.45 -19.32
C PRO A 60 -39.88 39.94 -19.80
N PRO A 61 -39.56 41.23 -19.60
CA PRO A 61 -38.28 41.80 -20.02
C PRO A 61 -37.12 41.04 -19.37
N VAL A 62 -36.21 40.56 -20.23
CA VAL A 62 -34.99 39.87 -19.86
C VAL A 62 -34.11 40.89 -19.13
N ASP A 63 -34.15 40.83 -17.81
CA ASP A 63 -33.27 41.62 -16.97
C ASP A 63 -31.84 41.14 -17.26
N ALA A 64 -30.98 42.07 -17.70
CA ALA A 64 -29.59 41.83 -18.04
C ALA A 64 -28.78 41.61 -16.75
N GLY A 65 -29.11 40.52 -16.05
CA GLY A 65 -28.33 39.99 -14.94
C GLY A 65 -26.94 39.69 -15.46
N SER A 66 -25.96 40.39 -14.94
CA SER A 66 -24.55 40.20 -15.25
C SER A 66 -24.20 38.72 -15.11
N VAL A 67 -23.98 38.03 -16.24
CA VAL A 67 -23.44 36.67 -16.26
C VAL A 67 -22.06 36.77 -15.62
N LYS A 68 -21.99 36.41 -14.34
CA LYS A 68 -20.74 36.30 -13.61
C LYS A 68 -19.89 35.30 -14.41
N PRO A 69 -18.66 35.66 -14.83
CA PRO A 69 -17.82 34.74 -15.59
C PRO A 69 -17.75 33.42 -14.83
N GLU A 70 -18.21 32.36 -15.48
CA GLU A 70 -18.17 31.00 -14.94
C GLU A 70 -16.69 30.68 -14.73
N GLU A 71 -16.27 30.64 -13.46
CA GLU A 71 -14.89 30.34 -13.09
C GLU A 71 -14.58 28.93 -13.61
N PRO A 72 -13.52 28.75 -14.42
CA PRO A 72 -13.25 27.48 -15.06
C PRO A 72 -13.16 26.38 -14.00
N GLU A 73 -13.97 25.33 -14.14
CA GLU A 73 -13.99 24.22 -13.20
C GLU A 73 -12.56 23.68 -13.03
N PRO A 74 -12.11 23.45 -11.78
CA PRO A 74 -10.78 22.91 -11.56
C PRO A 74 -10.66 21.55 -12.25
N PRO A 75 -9.50 21.24 -12.86
CA PRO A 75 -9.32 20.00 -13.59
C PRO A 75 -9.57 18.79 -12.69
N ASP A 76 -10.38 17.85 -13.17
CA ASP A 76 -10.68 16.59 -12.46
C ASP A 76 -9.40 15.74 -12.31
N ALA A 77 -8.95 15.58 -11.07
CA ALA A 77 -7.76 14.81 -10.73
C ALA A 77 -7.87 13.34 -11.19
N GLY A 78 -9.06 12.74 -11.12
CA GLY A 78 -9.26 11.34 -11.53
C GLY A 78 -9.04 11.16 -13.03
N LYS A 79 -9.51 12.11 -13.83
CA LYS A 79 -9.29 12.13 -15.28
C LYS A 79 -7.81 12.29 -15.61
N LEU A 80 -7.11 13.23 -14.97
CA LEU A 80 -5.68 13.45 -15.18
C LEU A 80 -4.84 12.21 -14.81
N ILE A 81 -5.14 11.56 -13.69
CA ILE A 81 -4.49 10.32 -13.26
C ILE A 81 -4.69 9.21 -14.30
N ALA A 82 -5.93 9.06 -14.80
CA ALA A 82 -6.26 8.07 -15.82
C ALA A 82 -5.55 8.35 -17.17
N GLU A 83 -5.51 9.61 -17.61
CA GLU A 83 -4.82 10.02 -18.85
C GLU A 83 -3.31 9.76 -18.79
N LEU A 84 -2.69 9.95 -17.62
CA LEU A 84 -1.29 9.63 -17.39
C LEU A 84 -1.02 8.12 -17.27
N GLY A 85 -2.05 7.28 -17.10
CA GLY A 85 -1.86 5.88 -16.73
C GLY A 85 -1.16 5.74 -15.38
N ALA A 86 -1.34 6.71 -14.48
CA ALA A 86 -0.67 6.72 -13.19
C ALA A 86 -1.33 5.71 -12.24
N ILE A 87 -0.50 4.95 -11.53
CA ILE A 87 -0.93 3.98 -10.51
C ILE A 87 -0.59 4.51 -9.12
N ALA A 88 -1.36 4.08 -8.11
CA ALA A 88 -1.15 4.52 -6.74
C ALA A 88 0.25 4.10 -6.24
N ALA A 89 0.87 4.91 -5.38
CA ALA A 89 2.22 4.69 -4.88
C ALA A 89 2.45 3.26 -4.38
N TRP A 90 1.55 2.72 -3.56
CA TRP A 90 1.67 1.36 -3.04
C TRP A 90 1.41 0.29 -4.10
N GLN A 91 0.53 0.55 -5.07
CA GLN A 91 0.31 -0.37 -6.18
C GLN A 91 1.62 -0.62 -6.96
N THR A 92 2.52 0.36 -7.02
CA THR A 92 3.85 0.19 -7.66
C THR A 92 4.73 -0.84 -6.93
N VAL A 93 4.54 -1.02 -5.61
CA VAL A 93 5.23 -2.05 -4.80
C VAL A 93 4.71 -3.43 -5.18
N ILE A 94 3.39 -3.56 -5.30
CA ILE A 94 2.72 -4.80 -5.69
C ILE A 94 3.13 -5.21 -7.12
N ASP A 95 3.24 -4.25 -8.02
CA ASP A 95 3.59 -4.47 -9.43
C ASP A 95 5.10 -4.33 -9.72
N ARG A 96 5.93 -4.31 -8.67
CA ARG A 96 7.37 -4.01 -8.76
C ARG A 96 8.10 -4.83 -9.82
N ALA A 97 7.74 -6.10 -10.00
CA ALA A 97 8.33 -6.99 -11.00
C ALA A 97 8.19 -6.51 -12.45
N GLN A 98 7.21 -5.64 -12.72
CA GLN A 98 6.89 -5.06 -14.02
C GLN A 98 7.43 -3.64 -14.21
N LEU A 99 8.04 -3.06 -13.17
CA LEU A 99 8.46 -1.66 -13.14
C LEU A 99 9.95 -1.54 -12.78
N LEU A 100 10.77 -2.48 -13.27
CA LEU A 100 12.20 -2.54 -12.96
C LEU A 100 13.04 -1.77 -13.99
N ALA A 101 13.82 -0.80 -13.51
CA ALA A 101 14.69 0.00 -14.38
C ALA A 101 15.71 -0.84 -15.16
N ARG A 102 16.26 -1.89 -14.53
CA ARG A 102 17.20 -2.83 -15.17
C ARG A 102 16.61 -3.59 -16.36
N ARG A 103 15.28 -3.61 -16.50
CA ARG A 103 14.54 -4.22 -17.62
C ARG A 103 14.09 -3.17 -18.64
N GLY A 104 14.46 -1.90 -18.47
CA GLY A 104 13.94 -0.79 -19.27
C GLY A 104 12.46 -0.53 -19.06
N GLN A 105 11.88 -1.05 -17.97
CA GLN A 105 10.47 -0.84 -17.62
C GLN A 105 10.31 0.49 -16.91
N HIS A 106 9.19 1.16 -17.19
CA HIS A 106 8.86 2.48 -16.69
C HIS A 106 7.37 2.55 -16.34
N GLY A 107 7.01 3.38 -15.36
CA GLY A 107 5.63 3.68 -15.03
C GLY A 107 5.50 5.05 -14.40
N ILE A 108 4.26 5.40 -14.04
CA ILE A 108 3.95 6.66 -13.35
C ILE A 108 3.29 6.30 -12.03
N ALA A 109 3.93 6.68 -10.92
CA ALA A 109 3.42 6.51 -9.56
C ALA A 109 2.79 7.81 -9.09
N TYR A 110 1.61 7.80 -8.48
CA TYR A 110 1.03 8.99 -7.87
C TYR A 110 0.78 8.85 -6.38
N GLY A 111 0.79 9.99 -5.69
CA GLY A 111 0.55 10.10 -4.27
C GLY A 111 0.82 11.51 -3.75
N THR A 112 0.83 11.65 -2.43
CA THR A 112 1.20 12.90 -1.75
C THR A 112 2.64 12.83 -1.25
N LEU A 113 3.45 13.86 -1.49
CA LEU A 113 4.80 13.91 -0.93
C LEU A 113 4.72 14.07 0.59
N GLY A 114 5.29 13.11 1.30
CA GLY A 114 5.39 13.11 2.76
C GLY A 114 6.68 13.79 3.25
N PRO A 115 6.93 13.73 4.56
CA PRO A 115 8.13 14.30 5.15
C PRO A 115 9.40 13.59 4.63
N PRO A 116 10.57 14.24 4.71
CA PRO A 116 11.85 13.60 4.44
C PRO A 116 12.05 12.35 5.31
N ILE A 117 12.65 11.31 4.74
CA ILE A 117 12.99 10.13 5.52
C ILE A 117 14.20 10.47 6.38
N MET A 118 14.11 10.27 7.69
CA MET A 118 15.24 10.49 8.60
C MET A 118 16.03 9.19 8.77
N MET A 119 17.36 9.26 8.75
CA MET A 119 18.26 8.13 8.99
C MET A 119 19.25 8.47 10.10
N LEU A 120 19.77 7.45 10.78
CA LEU A 120 20.90 7.63 11.69
C LEU A 120 22.10 8.14 10.90
N GLY A 121 22.71 9.22 11.38
CA GLY A 121 23.94 9.75 10.80
C GLY A 121 25.11 8.79 10.96
N PRO A 122 26.23 9.05 10.25
CA PRO A 122 27.45 8.30 10.47
C PRO A 122 27.89 8.47 11.93
N VAL A 123 28.24 7.35 12.58
CA VAL A 123 28.80 7.38 13.94
C VAL A 123 30.08 8.22 13.87
N PRO A 124 30.21 9.30 14.67
CA PRO A 124 31.40 10.12 14.64
C PRO A 124 32.62 9.26 14.98
N GLU A 125 33.71 9.44 14.24
CA GLU A 125 34.95 8.72 14.51
C GLU A 125 35.41 8.98 15.95
N PRO A 126 35.83 7.95 16.70
CA PRO A 126 36.30 8.13 18.06
C PRO A 126 37.53 9.04 18.02
N THR A 127 37.40 10.23 18.61
CA THR A 127 38.55 11.12 18.78
C THR A 127 39.39 10.63 19.96
N ASP A 128 40.72 10.70 19.84
CA ASP A 128 41.69 10.30 20.88
C ASP A 128 41.51 11.01 22.23
N ALA A 129 40.62 11.99 22.31
CA ALA A 129 40.31 12.78 23.50
C ALA A 129 39.37 12.08 24.52
N GLY A 130 39.04 10.80 24.34
CA GLY A 130 38.21 10.06 25.31
C GLY A 130 36.78 10.59 25.47
N VAL A 131 36.30 11.35 24.47
CA VAL A 131 34.94 11.88 24.46
C VAL A 131 33.99 10.72 24.16
N LYS A 132 33.02 10.49 25.05
CA LYS A 132 31.93 9.52 24.84
C LYS A 132 31.34 9.74 23.46
N ALA A 133 31.26 8.67 22.65
CA ALA A 133 30.61 8.69 21.34
C ALA A 133 29.24 9.37 21.48
N LEU A 134 29.14 10.59 20.96
CA LEU A 134 27.88 11.30 20.89
C LEU A 134 26.98 10.57 19.89
N ASP A 135 25.71 10.46 20.23
CA ASP A 135 24.68 9.85 19.41
C ASP A 135 24.76 10.40 17.98
N ALA A 136 24.71 9.52 16.97
CA ALA A 136 25.09 9.84 15.60
C ALA A 136 24.17 10.87 14.90
N GLY A 137 23.17 11.38 15.61
CA GLY A 137 22.18 12.33 15.12
C GLY A 137 21.25 11.70 14.09
N LEU A 138 20.12 12.36 13.84
CA LEU A 138 19.27 12.04 12.69
C LEU A 138 19.60 12.99 11.56
N ILE A 139 19.91 12.45 10.38
CA ILE A 139 20.14 13.20 9.15
C ILE A 139 19.03 12.92 8.14
N ALA A 140 18.74 13.88 7.26
CA ALA A 140 17.81 13.68 6.17
C ALA A 140 18.40 12.71 5.13
N SER A 141 17.61 11.71 4.76
CA SER A 141 17.87 10.80 3.66
C SER A 141 17.80 11.52 2.31
N PRO A 142 18.51 11.05 1.27
CA PRO A 142 18.26 11.50 -0.10
C PRO A 142 16.86 11.14 -0.61
N TYR A 143 16.10 10.34 0.13
CA TYR A 143 14.75 9.92 -0.21
C TYR A 143 13.69 10.68 0.58
N VAL A 144 12.56 10.92 -0.07
CA VAL A 144 11.32 11.37 0.57
C VAL A 144 10.25 10.30 0.44
N TRP A 145 9.18 10.40 1.23
CA TRP A 145 8.03 9.53 1.08
C TRP A 145 7.13 10.02 -0.06
N LEU A 146 6.71 9.11 -0.93
CA LEU A 146 5.49 9.28 -1.71
C LEU A 146 4.39 8.44 -1.05
N VAL A 147 3.46 9.12 -0.40
CA VAL A 147 2.36 8.56 0.37
C VAL A 147 1.24 8.13 -0.56
N ASP A 148 0.72 6.92 -0.36
CA ASP A 148 -0.43 6.42 -1.10
C ASP A 148 -1.72 7.07 -0.58
N ASP A 149 -2.43 7.78 -1.46
CA ASP A 149 -3.67 8.47 -1.13
C ASP A 149 -4.92 7.56 -1.19
N THR A 150 -4.77 6.32 -1.65
CA THR A 150 -5.88 5.42 -1.98
C THR A 150 -6.16 4.37 -0.91
N GLU A 151 -5.14 4.01 -0.12
CA GLU A 151 -5.23 2.94 0.87
C GLU A 151 -4.52 3.31 2.17
N GLY A 152 -5.04 2.79 3.29
CA GLY A 152 -4.33 2.83 4.57
C GLY A 152 -4.32 4.20 5.25
N ASN A 153 -5.10 5.17 4.77
CA ASN A 153 -5.19 6.53 5.31
C ASN A 153 -3.82 7.21 5.42
N GLY A 154 -3.02 7.11 4.35
CA GLY A 154 -1.68 7.69 4.30
C GLY A 154 -0.60 6.93 5.07
N THR A 155 -0.89 5.70 5.54
CA THR A 155 0.13 4.88 6.20
C THR A 155 1.07 4.18 5.22
N LEU A 156 0.66 4.02 3.97
CA LEU A 156 1.47 3.36 2.94
C LEU A 156 2.25 4.42 2.18
N GLY A 157 3.47 4.08 1.81
CA GLY A 157 4.29 4.96 0.99
C GLY A 157 5.51 4.25 0.43
N ILE A 158 6.13 4.89 -0.56
CA ILE A 158 7.35 4.41 -1.19
C ILE A 158 8.47 5.44 -1.03
N ARG A 159 9.71 4.95 -0.96
CA ARG A 159 10.90 5.81 -0.99
C ARG A 159 11.08 6.34 -2.40
N VAL A 160 11.18 7.66 -2.57
CA VAL A 160 11.41 8.27 -3.89
C VAL A 160 12.65 9.13 -3.90
N ALA A 161 13.46 9.00 -4.94
CA ALA A 161 14.61 9.85 -5.20
C ALA A 161 14.23 10.92 -6.22
N LEU A 162 13.95 12.14 -5.75
CA LEU A 162 13.52 13.26 -6.61
C LEU A 162 14.65 13.78 -7.53
N GLY A 163 15.92 13.62 -7.13
CA GLY A 163 17.06 14.06 -7.93
C GLY A 163 17.06 15.58 -8.17
N LYS A 164 16.88 15.99 -9.43
CA LYS A 164 16.82 17.41 -9.83
C LYS A 164 15.44 18.05 -9.64
N TYR A 165 14.41 17.25 -9.36
CA TYR A 165 13.05 17.73 -9.22
C TYR A 165 12.82 18.26 -7.81
N THR A 166 12.08 19.36 -7.71
CA THR A 166 11.72 20.00 -6.44
C THR A 166 10.20 20.01 -6.29
N ALA A 167 9.70 19.59 -5.14
CA ALA A 167 8.28 19.63 -4.81
C ALA A 167 8.13 19.72 -3.29
N ASN A 168 7.01 20.27 -2.84
CA ASN A 168 6.79 20.57 -1.42
C ASN A 168 6.16 19.37 -0.69
N GLU A 169 6.44 19.25 0.60
CA GLU A 169 5.67 18.34 1.47
C GLU A 169 4.17 18.69 1.41
N GLY A 170 3.32 17.67 1.37
CA GLY A 170 1.88 17.79 1.19
C GLY A 170 1.45 18.00 -0.27
N GLN A 171 2.37 18.18 -1.21
CA GLN A 171 2.04 18.32 -2.62
C GLN A 171 1.68 16.96 -3.22
N ARG A 172 0.52 16.87 -3.86
CA ARG A 172 0.13 15.71 -4.66
C ARG A 172 0.84 15.73 -6.00
N VAL A 173 1.46 14.62 -6.37
CA VAL A 173 2.32 14.51 -7.55
C VAL A 173 2.11 13.18 -8.27
N ALA A 174 2.37 13.18 -9.58
CA ALA A 174 2.62 12.02 -10.40
C ALA A 174 4.11 12.00 -10.78
N LEU A 175 4.78 10.89 -10.47
CA LEU A 175 6.21 10.70 -10.66
C LEU A 175 6.45 9.59 -11.68
N GLY A 176 6.91 9.96 -12.87
CA GLY A 176 7.45 9.00 -13.82
C GLY A 176 8.78 8.46 -13.31
N GLY A 177 8.98 7.15 -13.46
CA GLY A 177 10.22 6.52 -13.05
C GLY A 177 10.17 5.00 -13.08
N ALA A 178 11.09 4.41 -12.33
CA ALA A 178 11.20 2.97 -12.19
C ALA A 178 11.89 2.58 -10.88
N TRP A 179 11.73 1.33 -10.47
CA TRP A 179 12.37 0.79 -9.28
C TRP A 179 13.87 0.58 -9.46
N HIS A 180 14.63 1.05 -8.47
CA HIS A 180 16.05 0.83 -8.27
C HIS A 180 16.32 0.27 -6.88
N LEU A 181 17.51 -0.31 -6.72
CA LEU A 181 18.07 -0.68 -5.42
C LEU A 181 19.13 0.35 -5.04
N ASP A 182 19.14 0.78 -3.79
CA ASP A 182 20.23 1.57 -3.21
C ASP A 182 21.40 0.67 -2.79
N ASP A 183 22.43 1.28 -2.20
CA ASP A 183 23.63 0.57 -1.73
C ASP A 183 23.32 -0.46 -0.62
N ASP A 184 22.24 -0.23 0.15
CA ASP A 184 21.73 -1.12 1.18
C ASP A 184 20.75 -2.18 0.64
N ARG A 185 20.59 -2.26 -0.69
CA ARG A 185 19.61 -3.12 -1.38
C ARG A 185 18.16 -2.85 -0.97
N ARG A 186 17.85 -1.61 -0.62
CA ARG A 186 16.48 -1.14 -0.40
C ARG A 186 15.91 -0.61 -1.69
N TRP A 187 14.64 -0.91 -1.92
CA TRP A 187 13.92 -0.41 -3.08
C TRP A 187 13.64 1.08 -2.94
N PHE A 188 13.85 1.83 -4.02
CA PHE A 188 13.40 3.20 -4.16
C PHE A 188 12.94 3.46 -5.61
N TRP A 189 12.01 4.40 -5.75
CA TRP A 189 11.54 4.88 -7.04
C TRP A 189 12.46 5.99 -7.53
N LYS A 190 13.17 5.76 -8.64
CA LYS A 190 14.04 6.78 -9.25
C LYS A 190 13.20 7.63 -10.19
N VAL A 191 13.04 8.91 -9.85
CA VAL A 191 12.19 9.83 -10.60
C VAL A 191 12.92 10.34 -11.84
N ASP A 192 12.25 10.28 -12.99
CA ASP A 192 12.72 10.88 -14.24
C ASP A 192 11.75 11.92 -14.82
N SER A 193 10.52 12.00 -14.33
CA SER A 193 9.58 13.09 -14.60
C SER A 193 8.68 13.35 -13.39
N LEU A 194 8.26 14.61 -13.22
CA LEU A 194 7.38 15.04 -12.13
C LEU A 194 6.28 15.93 -12.70
N GLN A 195 5.04 15.63 -12.32
CA GLN A 195 3.88 16.45 -12.61
C GLN A 195 3.08 16.70 -11.34
N ALA A 196 2.74 17.96 -11.08
CA ALA A 196 1.85 18.31 -9.99
C ALA A 196 0.42 17.85 -10.32
N LEU A 197 -0.26 17.29 -9.32
CA LEU A 197 -1.67 16.91 -9.41
C LEU A 197 -2.52 17.88 -8.58
N PRO A 198 -3.81 18.05 -8.90
CA PRO A 198 -4.74 18.73 -8.02
C PRO A 198 -4.81 18.02 -6.65
N PRO A 199 -5.13 18.75 -5.56
CA PRO A 199 -5.31 18.16 -4.24
C PRO A 199 -6.23 16.94 -4.26
N GLY A 200 -5.92 15.95 -3.42
CA GLY A 200 -6.77 14.77 -3.26
C GLY A 200 -8.10 15.11 -2.59
N PRO A 201 -9.12 14.23 -2.73
CA PRO A 201 -10.31 14.36 -1.92
C PRO A 201 -9.94 14.29 -0.43
N PRO A 202 -10.64 15.02 0.45
CA PRO A 202 -10.40 14.93 1.88
C PRO A 202 -10.66 13.50 2.37
N SER A 203 -9.85 13.02 3.32
CA SER A 203 -10.11 11.75 3.98
C SER A 203 -11.45 11.80 4.73
N ASP A 204 -12.25 10.75 4.60
CA ASP A 204 -13.48 10.55 5.36
C ASP A 204 -13.21 10.10 6.81
N LEU A 205 -11.95 9.76 7.12
CA LEU A 205 -11.53 9.38 8.46
C LEU A 205 -11.21 10.63 9.28
N LYS A 206 -11.86 10.71 10.45
CA LYS A 206 -11.68 11.83 11.39
C LYS A 206 -10.34 11.83 12.11
N ASP A 207 -9.70 10.67 12.19
CA ASP A 207 -8.43 10.55 12.91
C ASP A 207 -7.27 10.90 11.98
N PRO A 208 -6.28 11.66 12.48
CA PRO A 208 -5.07 11.92 11.73
C PRO A 208 -4.35 10.60 11.38
N PRO A 209 -3.60 10.55 10.26
CA PRO A 209 -2.73 9.42 9.95
C PRO A 209 -1.82 9.11 11.15
N ALA A 210 -1.77 7.85 11.56
CA ALA A 210 -1.17 7.47 12.83
C ALA A 210 0.39 7.51 12.85
N ALA A 211 1.07 7.70 11.71
CA ALA A 211 2.53 7.64 11.66
C ALA A 211 3.13 8.21 10.37
N VAL A 212 4.47 8.34 10.38
CA VAL A 212 5.30 8.40 9.18
C VAL A 212 4.94 7.21 8.26
N PRO A 213 4.78 7.42 6.94
CA PRO A 213 4.46 6.35 6.01
C PRO A 213 5.44 5.17 6.14
N GLY A 214 4.93 3.94 6.11
CA GLY A 214 5.71 2.71 6.28
C GLY A 214 4.97 1.62 7.05
N HIS A 215 5.66 0.49 7.26
CA HIS A 215 5.15 -0.65 8.04
C HIS A 215 5.62 -0.65 9.51
N GLU A 216 6.07 0.52 10.00
CA GLU A 216 6.47 0.67 11.39
C GLU A 216 5.25 0.65 12.31
N ILE A 217 5.30 -0.20 13.33
CA ILE A 217 4.24 -0.29 14.35
C ILE A 217 4.48 0.75 15.42
N VAL A 218 3.71 1.83 15.36
CA VAL A 218 3.71 2.85 16.42
C VAL A 218 2.98 2.37 17.66
N ARG A 219 3.37 2.93 18.82
CA ARG A 219 2.66 2.73 20.09
C ARG A 219 1.67 3.88 20.29
N GLY A 220 0.49 3.57 20.80
CA GLY A 220 -0.54 4.57 21.05
C GLY A 220 -1.61 4.11 22.01
N ASN A 221 -2.46 5.05 22.43
CA ASN A 221 -3.62 4.76 23.25
C ASN A 221 -4.79 4.32 22.36
N LEU A 222 -5.75 3.62 22.97
CA LEU A 222 -7.01 3.30 22.31
C LEU A 222 -7.80 4.59 22.04
N PRO A 223 -8.34 4.79 20.83
CA PRO A 223 -9.20 5.93 20.56
C PRO A 223 -10.52 5.82 21.32
N SER A 224 -11.13 6.96 21.63
CA SER A 224 -12.43 7.00 22.30
C SER A 224 -13.49 6.25 21.47
N GLY A 225 -14.26 5.38 22.13
CA GLY A 225 -15.28 4.56 21.48
C GLY A 225 -14.74 3.34 20.73
N ALA A 226 -13.45 2.99 20.88
CA ALA A 226 -12.91 1.74 20.37
C ALA A 226 -13.67 0.54 20.96
N ARG A 227 -13.97 -0.46 20.12
CA ARG A 227 -14.73 -1.66 20.50
C ARG A 227 -13.90 -2.92 20.28
N THR A 228 -14.26 -4.00 20.96
CA THR A 228 -13.74 -5.32 20.60
C THR A 228 -14.21 -5.72 19.21
N ILE A 229 -13.42 -6.52 18.50
CA ILE A 229 -13.72 -6.88 17.12
C ILE A 229 -15.05 -7.64 16.97
N THR A 230 -15.46 -8.43 17.97
CA THR A 230 -16.71 -9.21 17.92
C THR A 230 -18.00 -8.38 17.92
N VAL A 231 -17.97 -7.17 18.47
CA VAL A 231 -19.17 -6.29 18.57
C VAL A 231 -19.07 -5.06 17.68
N SER A 232 -18.00 -4.99 16.87
CA SER A 232 -17.73 -3.88 15.97
C SER A 232 -18.70 -3.80 14.79
N ARG A 233 -18.82 -2.61 14.22
CA ARG A 233 -19.59 -2.29 13.01
C ARG A 233 -18.66 -1.72 11.94
N ASP A 234 -19.20 -1.60 10.73
CA ASP A 234 -18.48 -0.96 9.64
C ASP A 234 -17.98 0.44 10.04
N ASN A 235 -16.73 0.76 9.72
CA ASN A 235 -16.05 2.01 10.05
C ASN A 235 -15.72 2.25 11.54
N ASP A 236 -15.94 1.28 12.42
CA ASP A 236 -15.53 1.41 13.83
C ASP A 236 -14.01 1.42 13.99
N ALA A 237 -13.55 2.01 15.10
CA ALA A 237 -12.23 1.70 15.64
C ALA A 237 -12.34 0.42 16.46
N VAL A 238 -11.50 -0.57 16.15
CA VAL A 238 -11.52 -1.87 16.81
C VAL A 238 -10.18 -2.18 17.43
N TYR A 239 -10.20 -2.86 18.57
CA TYR A 239 -9.01 -3.45 19.17
C TYR A 239 -9.13 -4.97 19.23
N PHE A 240 -7.99 -5.63 19.11
CA PHE A 240 -7.89 -7.07 18.95
C PHE A 240 -6.50 -7.57 19.36
N GLN A 241 -6.35 -8.87 19.54
CA GLN A 241 -5.07 -9.54 19.65
C GLN A 241 -4.83 -10.51 18.49
N ILE A 242 -3.57 -10.62 18.07
CA ILE A 242 -3.14 -11.67 17.14
C ILE A 242 -3.12 -13.01 17.89
N VAL A 243 -3.86 -14.00 17.40
CA VAL A 243 -3.97 -15.33 18.04
C VAL A 243 -3.35 -16.46 17.20
N GLY A 244 -3.30 -16.28 15.88
CA GLY A 244 -2.69 -17.23 14.94
C GLY A 244 -1.21 -16.95 14.62
N PRO A 245 -0.59 -17.78 13.76
CA PRO A 245 0.69 -17.44 13.16
C PRO A 245 0.56 -16.25 12.20
N ALA A 246 1.70 -15.70 11.78
CA ALA A 246 1.72 -14.73 10.68
C ALA A 246 1.11 -15.36 9.40
N PRO A 247 0.43 -14.58 8.55
CA PRO A 247 -0.13 -15.06 7.29
C PRO A 247 0.94 -15.76 6.44
N ALA A 248 0.60 -16.92 5.88
CA ALA A 248 1.53 -17.67 5.03
C ALA A 248 1.68 -17.02 3.65
N ARG A 249 0.60 -16.40 3.15
CA ARG A 249 0.57 -15.64 1.92
C ARG A 249 -0.11 -14.30 2.16
N ASP A 250 0.23 -13.33 1.32
CA ASP A 250 -0.40 -12.02 1.36
C ASP A 250 -1.86 -12.11 0.94
N GLY A 251 -2.72 -11.39 1.64
CA GLY A 251 -4.17 -11.47 1.49
C GLY A 251 -4.83 -12.59 2.30
N ASP A 252 -4.09 -13.54 2.88
CA ASP A 252 -4.68 -14.55 3.80
C ASP A 252 -5.27 -13.89 5.06
N GLY A 253 -4.70 -12.76 5.45
CA GLY A 253 -5.11 -11.97 6.61
C GLY A 253 -4.63 -12.57 7.93
N TRP A 254 -4.57 -11.73 8.96
CA TRP A 254 -4.18 -12.09 10.31
C TRP A 254 -5.36 -12.70 11.06
N LEU A 255 -5.12 -13.84 11.72
CA LEU A 255 -6.13 -14.44 12.57
C LEU A 255 -6.19 -13.70 13.92
N VAL A 256 -7.33 -13.08 14.19
CA VAL A 256 -7.52 -12.18 15.34
C VAL A 256 -8.71 -12.58 16.21
N ALA A 257 -8.60 -12.26 17.50
CA ALA A 257 -9.68 -12.39 18.49
C ALA A 257 -9.72 -11.14 19.39
N ASN A 258 -10.67 -11.08 20.32
CA ASN A 258 -10.70 -9.98 21.30
C ASN A 258 -9.46 -10.06 22.19
N GLU A 259 -9.21 -11.24 22.78
CA GLU A 259 -8.07 -11.51 23.64
C GLU A 259 -7.42 -12.87 23.33
N LEU A 260 -6.19 -13.08 23.79
CA LEU A 260 -5.47 -14.34 23.64
C LEU A 260 -6.15 -15.43 24.47
N GLY A 261 -6.56 -16.51 23.80
CA GLY A 261 -7.29 -17.62 24.42
C GLY A 261 -8.76 -17.66 23.99
N ASP A 262 -9.30 -16.55 23.48
CA ASP A 262 -10.62 -16.52 22.87
C ASP A 262 -10.65 -17.30 21.54
N THR A 263 -11.86 -17.70 21.14
CA THR A 263 -12.08 -18.28 19.82
C THR A 263 -11.75 -17.22 18.75
N PRO A 264 -10.93 -17.55 17.74
CA PRO A 264 -10.66 -16.65 16.63
C PRO A 264 -11.95 -16.16 15.96
N PHE A 265 -12.07 -14.85 15.80
CA PHE A 265 -13.28 -14.23 15.28
C PHE A 265 -13.14 -13.81 13.82
N ALA A 266 -12.00 -13.24 13.44
CA ALA A 266 -11.82 -12.64 12.13
C ALA A 266 -10.46 -12.98 11.48
N LEU A 267 -10.46 -12.92 10.16
CA LEU A 267 -9.28 -12.73 9.33
C LEU A 267 -9.19 -11.24 8.98
N MET A 268 -8.18 -10.57 9.52
CA MET A 268 -7.93 -9.15 9.35
C MET A 268 -6.88 -8.92 8.25
N THR A 269 -7.27 -8.33 7.12
CA THR A 269 -6.32 -7.86 6.10
C THR A 269 -5.89 -6.43 6.44
N LEU A 270 -4.59 -6.21 6.62
CA LEU A 270 -4.05 -4.89 6.90
C LEU A 270 -3.77 -4.11 5.60
N PRO A 271 -3.66 -2.77 5.65
CA PRO A 271 -3.32 -1.97 4.48
C PRO A 271 -2.06 -2.49 3.82
N GLY A 272 -2.10 -2.64 2.49
CA GLY A 272 -0.95 -3.05 1.69
C GLY A 272 -0.68 -4.55 1.63
N GLU A 273 -1.42 -5.38 2.37
CA GLU A 273 -1.34 -6.85 2.34
C GLU A 273 -2.15 -7.46 1.19
N ARG A 274 -1.89 -6.99 -0.02
CA ARG A 274 -2.52 -7.53 -1.24
C ARG A 274 -1.67 -8.65 -1.85
N PRO A 275 -2.30 -9.64 -2.52
CA PRO A 275 -1.57 -10.61 -3.32
C PRO A 275 -0.90 -9.90 -4.50
N THR A 276 0.34 -10.28 -4.81
CA THR A 276 1.04 -9.77 -5.99
C THR A 276 0.57 -10.47 -7.26
N TYR A 277 0.40 -9.70 -8.33
CA TYR A 277 0.05 -10.27 -9.63
C TYR A 277 1.23 -11.07 -10.21
N GLY A 278 0.95 -12.27 -10.74
CA GLY A 278 1.99 -13.13 -11.33
C GLY A 278 2.84 -13.91 -10.32
N GLY A 279 2.47 -13.92 -9.04
CA GLY A 279 2.99 -14.87 -8.04
C GLY A 279 4.42 -14.63 -7.54
N GLN A 280 5.07 -13.53 -7.96
CA GLN A 280 6.36 -13.11 -7.42
C GLN A 280 6.16 -11.92 -6.50
N ASP A 281 6.18 -12.17 -5.19
CA ASP A 281 6.23 -11.09 -4.22
C ASP A 281 7.66 -10.57 -4.06
N MET A 282 7.87 -9.32 -4.46
CA MET A 282 9.15 -8.63 -4.36
C MET A 282 9.22 -7.67 -3.17
N ARG A 283 8.23 -7.68 -2.26
CA ARG A 283 8.25 -6.86 -1.05
C ARG A 283 9.44 -7.20 -0.15
N ALA A 284 10.10 -6.16 0.34
CA ALA A 284 11.13 -6.27 1.36
C ALA A 284 10.51 -6.52 2.74
N ALA A 285 11.34 -6.91 3.70
CA ALA A 285 10.87 -7.22 5.06
C ALA A 285 10.29 -5.99 5.78
N ASP A 286 10.79 -4.78 5.47
CA ASP A 286 10.31 -3.49 5.97
C ASP A 286 9.03 -2.99 5.26
N GLU A 287 8.53 -3.75 4.28
CA GLU A 287 7.29 -3.52 3.54
C GLU A 287 6.19 -4.51 3.95
N ARG A 288 6.36 -5.17 5.10
CA ARG A 288 5.41 -6.12 5.68
C ARG A 288 5.14 -5.78 7.13
N TRP A 289 3.90 -6.01 7.58
CA TRP A 289 3.54 -5.79 8.97
C TRP A 289 4.17 -6.86 9.86
N LEU A 290 4.89 -6.43 10.89
CA LEU A 290 5.53 -7.31 11.86
C LEU A 290 4.75 -7.31 13.18
N LEU A 291 3.58 -7.96 13.18
CA LEU A 291 2.73 -8.09 14.37
C LEU A 291 3.15 -9.28 15.26
N LYS A 292 2.91 -9.16 16.56
CA LYS A 292 3.26 -10.17 17.57
C LYS A 292 2.01 -10.83 18.15
N LYS A 293 2.05 -12.16 18.30
CA LYS A 293 1.01 -12.93 18.98
C LYS A 293 0.82 -12.46 20.42
N GLY A 294 -0.43 -12.36 20.87
CA GLY A 294 -0.81 -11.93 22.23
C GLY A 294 -0.62 -10.44 22.50
N GLN A 295 -0.17 -9.65 21.51
CA GLN A 295 -0.12 -8.20 21.63
C GLN A 295 -1.45 -7.59 21.20
N THR A 296 -1.94 -6.62 21.98
CA THR A 296 -3.13 -5.83 21.64
C THR A 296 -2.76 -4.75 20.63
N TYR A 297 -3.53 -4.70 19.54
CA TYR A 297 -3.47 -3.68 18.50
C TYR A 297 -4.84 -3.05 18.32
N TRP A 298 -4.88 -1.85 17.75
CA TRP A 298 -6.10 -1.26 17.24
C TRP A 298 -5.93 -0.72 15.82
N VAL A 299 -7.03 -0.73 15.07
CA VAL A 299 -7.17 -0.17 13.70
C VAL A 299 -8.55 0.44 13.53
N ARG A 300 -8.73 1.32 12.55
CA ARG A 300 -10.06 1.54 11.97
C ARG A 300 -10.33 0.52 10.89
N ILE A 301 -11.53 -0.04 10.88
CA ILE A 301 -11.94 -1.03 9.87
C ILE A 301 -12.83 -0.41 8.81
N GLY A 302 -12.93 -1.05 7.66
CA GLY A 302 -13.90 -0.71 6.63
C GLY A 302 -15.15 -1.54 6.80
N LYS A 303 -15.48 -2.32 5.77
CA LYS A 303 -16.64 -3.21 5.75
C LYS A 303 -16.32 -4.58 6.36
N ILE A 304 -17.18 -5.07 7.24
CA ILE A 304 -17.11 -6.43 7.77
C ILE A 304 -17.87 -7.36 6.83
N ARG A 305 -17.20 -8.41 6.34
CA ARG A 305 -17.81 -9.43 5.48
C ARG A 305 -18.03 -10.72 6.27
N LYS A 306 -19.30 -11.00 6.58
CA LYS A 306 -19.71 -12.26 7.20
C LYS A 306 -19.56 -13.41 6.20
N ARG A 307 -19.09 -14.55 6.69
CA ARG A 307 -18.99 -15.81 5.93
C ARG A 307 -19.98 -16.84 6.49
N ALA A 308 -19.82 -18.11 6.11
CA ALA A 308 -20.55 -19.21 6.73
C ALA A 308 -20.38 -19.17 8.26
N PRO A 309 -21.36 -19.64 9.06
CA PRO A 309 -21.34 -19.50 10.52
C PRO A 309 -20.08 -20.01 11.22
N GLU A 310 -19.40 -21.01 10.63
CA GLU A 310 -18.19 -21.62 11.18
C GLU A 310 -16.89 -20.99 10.68
N GLN A 311 -16.98 -20.03 9.75
CA GLN A 311 -15.81 -19.36 9.20
C GLN A 311 -15.60 -18.00 9.87
N PRO A 312 -14.34 -17.64 10.19
CA PRO A 312 -14.01 -16.31 10.64
C PRO A 312 -14.51 -15.25 9.65
N VAL A 313 -14.98 -14.12 10.17
CA VAL A 313 -15.38 -12.98 9.34
C VAL A 313 -14.16 -12.36 8.68
N VAL A 314 -14.32 -11.77 7.50
CA VAL A 314 -13.23 -11.05 6.83
C VAL A 314 -13.37 -9.57 7.12
N VAL A 315 -12.30 -8.95 7.60
CA VAL A 315 -12.25 -7.54 7.96
C VAL A 315 -11.06 -6.89 7.25
N HIS A 316 -11.29 -5.73 6.65
CA HIS A 316 -10.24 -4.93 6.03
C HIS A 316 -9.96 -3.71 6.91
N ALA A 317 -8.72 -3.58 7.37
CA ALA A 317 -8.29 -2.38 8.08
C ALA A 317 -8.06 -1.23 7.11
N ARG A 318 -8.43 -0.02 7.54
CA ARG A 318 -8.28 1.24 6.80
C ARG A 318 -7.10 2.08 7.28
N THR A 319 -6.52 1.73 8.43
CA THR A 319 -5.38 2.41 9.04
C THR A 319 -4.31 1.39 9.40
N ALA A 320 -3.10 1.86 9.65
CA ALA A 320 -2.06 1.02 10.25
C ALA A 320 -2.49 0.45 11.61
N PRO A 321 -2.01 -0.75 11.95
CA PRO A 321 -2.10 -1.28 13.30
C PRO A 321 -1.26 -0.45 14.27
N VAL A 322 -1.92 0.03 15.33
CA VAL A 322 -1.27 0.73 16.44
C VAL A 322 -1.19 -0.21 17.63
N ARG A 323 0.01 -0.37 18.19
CA ARG A 323 0.22 -1.18 19.39
C ARG A 323 -0.33 -0.44 20.61
N VAL A 324 -1.25 -1.06 21.33
CA VAL A 324 -1.75 -0.54 22.61
C VAL A 324 -0.67 -0.71 23.67
N ASN A 325 -0.42 0.36 24.43
CA ASN A 325 0.51 0.37 25.56
C ASN A 325 0.03 -0.51 26.72
#